data_AF-A0A950V450-F1
#
_entry.id   AF-A0A950V450-F1
#
_cell.length_a   1.000
_cell.length_b   1.000
_cell.length_c   1.000
_cell.angle_alpha   90.00
_cell.angle_beta   90.00
_cell.angle_gamma   90.00
#
_symmetry.space_group_name_H-M   'P 1'
#
loop_
_entity.id
_entity.type
_entity.pdbx_description
1 polymer ?
#
loop_
_entity_poly.entity_id
_entity_poly.type
_entity_poly.pdbx_seq_one_letter_code
_entity_poly.pdbx_strand_id
1 'polypeptide(L)'
;MENRWVAALKASDTSALNAILDDKFVDTDESGNRGDKAGVLQALRSGDLKLKSVSVSAMQFYSYGDAAVVTGSSAQDGTYKGQPLSPKIVFTDTFIRRNGKWVAVASQRTTSR
;
A
#
# COMPACT_ATOMS: atom_id res chain seq x y z
N MET A 1 10.63 4.47 -1.72
CA MET A 1 9.41 4.04 -2.43
C MET A 1 8.22 4.12 -1.49
N GLU A 2 8.28 3.43 -0.36
CA GLU A 2 7.24 3.39 0.68
C GLU A 2 6.63 4.75 1.03
N ASN A 3 7.44 5.71 1.48
CA ASN A 3 6.95 7.06 1.82
C ASN A 3 6.20 7.76 0.67
N ARG A 4 6.58 7.49 -0.59
CA ARG A 4 5.91 8.05 -1.77
C ARG A 4 4.55 7.39 -1.99
N TRP A 5 4.45 6.09 -1.75
CA TRP A 5 3.19 5.35 -1.81
C TRP A 5 2.22 5.90 -0.76
N VAL A 6 2.66 5.98 0.50
CA VAL A 6 1.87 6.55 1.60
C VAL A 6 1.39 7.98 1.28
N ALA A 7 2.27 8.81 0.71
CA ALA A 7 1.91 10.17 0.27
C ALA A 7 0.87 10.16 -0.85
N ALA A 8 1.00 9.27 -1.84
CA ALA A 8 0.05 9.14 -2.94
C ALA A 8 -1.34 8.71 -2.45
N LEU A 9 -1.41 7.77 -1.50
CA LEU A 9 -2.68 7.35 -0.90
C LEU A 9 -3.35 8.48 -0.13
N LYS A 10 -2.59 9.24 0.67
CA LYS A 10 -3.11 10.42 1.40
C LYS A 10 -3.66 11.50 0.49
N ALA A 11 -2.98 11.77 -0.62
CA ALA A 11 -3.36 12.82 -1.56
C ALA A 11 -4.42 12.37 -2.58
N SER A 12 -4.88 11.11 -2.51
CA SER A 12 -5.68 10.47 -3.55
C SER A 12 -5.05 10.60 -4.96
N ASP A 13 -3.71 10.62 -5.04
CA ASP A 13 -2.96 10.80 -6.28
C ASP A 13 -2.87 9.47 -7.04
N THR A 14 -3.90 9.21 -7.84
CA THR A 14 -3.99 7.97 -8.62
C THR A 14 -2.94 7.89 -9.72
N SER A 15 -2.35 9.01 -10.15
CA SER A 15 -1.27 9.02 -11.14
C SER A 15 0.04 8.56 -10.52
N ALA A 16 0.40 9.12 -9.35
CA ALA A 16 1.56 8.69 -8.60
C ALA A 16 1.43 7.22 -8.19
N LEU A 17 0.25 6.80 -7.71
CA LEU A 17 0.02 5.41 -7.32
C LEU A 17 0.13 4.46 -8.52
N ASN A 18 -0.38 4.84 -9.68
CA ASN A 18 -0.26 4.04 -10.91
C ASN A 18 1.20 3.83 -11.34
N ALA A 19 2.09 4.79 -11.06
CA ALA A 19 3.52 4.67 -11.34
C ALA A 19 4.30 3.85 -10.30
N ILE A 20 3.73 3.64 -9.11
CA ILE A 20 4.33 2.86 -8.01
C ILE A 20 3.94 1.40 -8.12
N LEU A 21 2.67 1.11 -8.44
CA LEU A 21 2.15 -0.26 -8.49
C LEU A 21 2.47 -0.92 -9.84
N ASP A 22 2.99 -2.15 -9.79
CA ASP A 22 3.15 -2.99 -10.97
C ASP A 22 1.79 -3.41 -11.56
N ASP A 23 1.72 -3.69 -12.85
CA ASP A 23 0.47 -4.12 -13.49
C ASP A 23 -0.03 -5.49 -12.96
N LYS A 24 0.87 -6.30 -12.38
CA LYS A 24 0.54 -7.56 -11.71
C LYS A 24 0.45 -7.43 -10.18
N PHE A 25 0.31 -6.21 -9.67
CA PHE A 25 0.25 -5.95 -8.23
C PHE A 25 -0.91 -6.69 -7.56
N VAL A 26 -0.64 -7.27 -6.39
CA VAL A 26 -1.63 -7.92 -5.53
C VAL A 26 -1.68 -7.23 -4.17
N ASP A 27 -2.85 -6.75 -3.78
CA ASP A 27 -3.13 -6.30 -2.42
C ASP A 27 -3.82 -7.42 -1.64
N THR A 28 -3.39 -7.71 -0.42
CA THR A 28 -4.11 -8.57 0.52
C THR A 28 -4.44 -7.79 1.78
N ASP A 29 -5.73 -7.56 2.02
CA ASP A 29 -6.21 -6.81 3.18
C ASP A 29 -6.16 -7.64 4.48
N GLU A 30 -6.47 -6.99 5.60
CA GLU A 30 -6.48 -7.60 6.93
C GLU A 30 -7.51 -8.73 7.11
N SER A 31 -8.48 -8.85 6.20
CA SER A 31 -9.49 -9.91 6.17
C SER A 31 -9.10 -11.06 5.22
N GLY A 32 -7.95 -10.94 4.54
CA GLY A 32 -7.49 -11.91 3.55
C GLY A 32 -8.12 -11.74 2.16
N ASN A 33 -8.87 -10.67 1.92
CA ASN A 33 -9.40 -10.40 0.58
C ASN A 33 -8.26 -9.92 -0.31
N ARG A 34 -8.27 -10.41 -1.56
CA ARG A 34 -7.30 -10.00 -2.58
C ARG A 34 -7.88 -8.97 -3.53
N GLY A 35 -7.08 -7.95 -3.81
CA GLY A 35 -7.33 -6.94 -4.84
C GLY A 35 -6.16 -6.80 -5.79
N ASP A 36 -6.36 -6.01 -6.84
CA ASP A 36 -5.34 -5.68 -7.83
C ASP A 36 -5.13 -4.17 -7.94
N LYS A 37 -4.16 -3.77 -8.77
CA LYS A 37 -3.88 -2.36 -9.06
C LYS A 37 -5.11 -1.58 -9.52
N ALA A 38 -5.93 -2.17 -10.40
CA ALA A 38 -7.10 -1.48 -10.97
C ALA A 38 -8.14 -1.21 -9.88
N GLY A 39 -8.40 -2.18 -9.00
CA GLY A 39 -9.29 -2.06 -7.85
C GLY A 39 -8.82 -1.01 -6.85
N VAL A 40 -7.53 -0.98 -6.53
CA VAL A 40 -6.95 0.04 -5.62
C VAL A 40 -7.10 1.44 -6.22
N LEU A 41 -6.75 1.61 -7.50
CA LEU A 41 -6.89 2.91 -8.17
C LEU A 41 -8.35 3.34 -8.27
N GLN A 42 -9.26 2.41 -8.56
CA GLN A 42 -10.69 2.71 -8.65
C GLN A 42 -11.25 3.13 -7.29
N ALA A 43 -10.92 2.42 -6.21
CA ALA A 43 -11.37 2.75 -4.87
C ALA A 43 -10.89 4.15 -4.43
N LEU A 44 -9.69 4.55 -4.83
CA LEU A 44 -9.16 5.88 -4.54
C LEU A 44 -9.86 6.96 -5.40
N ARG A 45 -10.15 6.67 -6.67
CA ARG A 45 -10.87 7.59 -7.59
C ARG A 45 -12.32 7.80 -7.20
N SER A 46 -13.04 6.75 -6.82
CA SER A 46 -14.43 6.83 -6.37
C SER A 46 -14.57 7.49 -5.00
N GLY A 47 -13.47 7.56 -4.24
CA GLY A 47 -13.49 7.95 -2.84
C GLY A 47 -14.06 6.86 -1.93
N ASP A 48 -14.15 5.62 -2.40
CA ASP A 48 -14.45 4.48 -1.53
C ASP A 48 -13.33 4.28 -0.52
N LEU A 49 -12.07 4.50 -0.91
CA LEU A 49 -10.93 4.58 -0.01
C LEU A 49 -10.61 6.05 0.28
N LYS A 50 -10.72 6.44 1.56
CA LYS A 50 -10.35 7.77 2.06
C LYS A 50 -9.42 7.63 3.24
N LEU A 51 -8.20 8.16 3.13
CA LEU A 51 -7.28 8.27 4.25
C LEU A 51 -7.30 9.70 4.78
N LYS A 52 -7.68 9.85 6.05
CA LYS A 52 -7.60 11.11 6.77
C LYS A 52 -6.21 11.31 7.38
N SER A 53 -5.62 10.24 7.91
CA SER A 53 -4.24 10.24 8.35
C SER A 53 -3.62 8.86 8.18
N VAL A 54 -2.31 8.82 7.96
CA VAL A 54 -1.52 7.58 8.00
C VAL A 54 -0.10 7.93 8.41
N SER A 55 0.49 7.12 9.28
CA SER A 55 1.87 7.25 9.73
C SER A 55 2.51 5.88 9.76
N VAL A 56 3.70 5.77 9.18
CA VAL A 56 4.46 4.52 9.15
C VAL A 56 5.60 4.58 10.15
N SER A 57 5.89 3.46 10.80
CA SER A 57 6.94 3.31 11.81
C SER A 57 7.54 1.90 11.75
N ALA A 58 8.62 1.69 12.51
CA ALA A 58 9.32 0.39 12.59
C ALA A 58 9.67 -0.20 11.22
N MET A 59 9.99 0.65 10.23
CA MET A 59 10.31 0.20 8.87
C MET A 59 11.64 -0.52 8.83
N GLN A 60 11.65 -1.71 8.23
CA GLN A 60 12.85 -2.49 7.92
C GLN A 60 12.89 -2.79 6.43
N PHE A 61 14.10 -2.79 5.87
CA PHE A 61 14.34 -2.95 4.43
C PHE A 61 15.28 -4.13 4.21
N TYR A 62 14.86 -5.05 3.34
CA TYR A 62 15.61 -6.24 2.98
C TYR A 62 15.78 -6.29 1.46
N SER A 63 17.01 -6.24 0.97
CA SER A 63 17.31 -6.21 -0.47
C SER A 63 17.86 -7.55 -0.97
N TYR A 64 17.39 -7.97 -2.14
CA TYR A 64 17.70 -9.24 -2.79
C TYR A 64 17.91 -9.01 -4.29
N GLY A 65 19.06 -8.42 -4.66
CA GLY A 65 19.32 -8.03 -6.05
C GLY A 65 18.28 -7.04 -6.57
N ASP A 66 17.50 -7.46 -7.56
CA ASP A 66 16.40 -6.68 -8.14
C ASP A 66 15.06 -6.85 -7.42
N ALA A 67 15.04 -7.47 -6.24
CA ALA A 67 13.87 -7.55 -5.36
C ALA A 67 14.16 -6.89 -4.01
N ALA A 68 13.12 -6.39 -3.34
CA ALA A 68 13.20 -5.89 -1.99
C ALA A 68 11.92 -6.19 -1.22
N VAL A 69 12.05 -6.44 0.07
CA VAL A 69 10.93 -6.57 1.01
C VAL A 69 11.04 -5.43 2.02
N VAL A 70 9.92 -4.75 2.25
CA VAL A 70 9.77 -3.72 3.27
C VAL A 70 8.75 -4.23 4.27
N THR A 71 9.11 -4.23 5.55
CA THR A 71 8.15 -4.50 6.63
C THR A 71 7.99 -3.26 7.47
N GLY A 72 6.83 -3.08 8.09
CA GLY A 72 6.63 -1.96 8.99
C GLY A 72 5.32 -2.03 9.74
N SER A 73 5.08 -0.99 10.53
CA SER A 73 3.80 -0.73 11.19
C SER A 73 3.18 0.53 10.62
N SER A 74 1.85 0.59 10.60
CA SER A 74 1.10 1.79 10.22
C SER A 74 0.03 2.08 11.26
N ALA A 75 -0.10 3.35 11.64
CA ALA A 75 -1.26 3.88 12.33
C ALA A 75 -2.03 4.78 11.35
N GLN A 76 -3.32 4.51 11.18
CA GLN A 76 -4.14 5.09 10.11
C GLN A 76 -5.55 5.45 10.59
N ASP A 77 -6.10 6.53 10.03
CA ASP A 77 -7.48 6.96 10.19
C ASP A 77 -8.06 7.14 8.79
N GLY A 78 -9.17 6.48 8.50
CA GLY A 78 -9.77 6.46 7.18
C GLY A 78 -10.94 5.50 7.08
N THR A 79 -11.53 5.46 5.89
CA THR A 79 -12.64 4.57 5.58
C THR A 79 -12.42 3.85 4.25
N TYR A 80 -12.96 2.63 4.18
CA TYR A 80 -13.14 1.87 2.94
C TYR A 80 -14.62 1.50 2.77
N LYS A 81 -15.24 1.95 1.68
CA LYS A 81 -16.68 1.77 1.40
C LYS A 81 -17.57 2.17 2.58
N GLY A 82 -17.21 3.28 3.23
CA GLY A 82 -17.92 3.82 4.40
C GLY A 82 -17.63 3.12 5.72
N GLN A 83 -16.89 2.02 5.74
CA GLN A 83 -16.48 1.33 6.97
C GLN A 83 -15.13 1.84 7.46
N PRO A 84 -14.91 2.03 8.78
CA PRO A 84 -13.61 2.42 9.31
C PRO A 84 -12.52 1.41 8.95
N LEU A 85 -11.35 1.91 8.59
CA LEU A 85 -10.15 1.08 8.46
C LEU A 85 -9.67 0.60 9.83
N SER A 86 -8.94 -0.51 9.85
CA SER A 86 -8.19 -0.94 11.02
C SER A 86 -7.19 0.16 11.44
N PRO A 87 -7.21 0.65 12.70
CA PRO A 87 -6.45 1.84 13.09
C PRO A 87 -4.95 1.57 13.23
N LYS A 88 -4.56 0.31 13.44
CA LYS A 88 -3.18 -0.14 13.52
C LYS A 88 -2.99 -1.42 12.72
N ILE A 89 -1.99 -1.45 11.86
CA ILE A 89 -1.63 -2.61 11.07
C ILE A 89 -0.12 -2.84 11.10
N VAL A 90 0.29 -4.08 10.88
CA VAL A 90 1.64 -4.42 10.41
C VAL A 90 1.54 -4.83 8.94
N PHE A 91 2.55 -4.49 8.15
CA PHE A 91 2.55 -4.73 6.72
C PHE A 91 3.86 -5.34 6.23
N THR A 92 3.76 -6.04 5.09
CA THR A 92 4.87 -6.52 4.28
C THR A 92 4.61 -6.16 2.83
N ASP A 93 5.48 -5.31 2.28
CA ASP A 93 5.40 -4.86 0.90
C ASP A 93 6.61 -5.37 0.13
N THR A 94 6.34 -5.93 -1.05
CA THR A 94 7.37 -6.50 -1.92
C THR A 94 7.52 -5.63 -3.15
N PHE A 95 8.76 -5.32 -3.49
CA PHE A 95 9.15 -4.49 -4.61
C PHE A 95 10.09 -5.25 -5.52
N ILE A 96 10.05 -4.91 -6.81
CA ILE A 96 11.07 -5.32 -7.78
C ILE A 96 11.57 -4.12 -8.57
N ARG A 97 12.77 -4.24 -9.13
CA ARG A 97 13.34 -3.26 -10.04
C ARG A 97 13.04 -3.67 -11.48
N ARG A 98 12.17 -2.93 -12.17
CA ARG A 98 11.86 -3.10 -13.60
C ARG A 98 12.31 -1.87 -14.39
N ASN A 99 13.09 -2.07 -15.45
CA ASN A 99 13.58 -0.99 -16.32
C ASN A 99 14.24 0.16 -15.53
N GLY A 100 15.06 -0.20 -14.54
CA GLY A 100 15.76 0.75 -13.68
C GLY A 100 14.91 1.41 -12.59
N LYS A 101 13.59 1.16 -12.55
CA LYS A 101 12.64 1.74 -11.59
C LYS A 101 12.12 0.69 -10.62
N TRP A 102 11.99 1.05 -9.36
CA TRP A 102 11.30 0.21 -8.38
C TRP A 102 9.79 0.30 -8.57
N VAL A 103 9.10 -0.83 -8.47
CA VAL A 103 7.65 -0.94 -8.46
C VAL A 103 7.21 -1.94 -7.39
N ALA A 104 6.06 -1.69 -6.75
CA ALA A 104 5.44 -2.60 -5.80
C ALA A 104 4.74 -3.73 -6.56
N VAL A 105 4.96 -4.98 -6.15
CA VAL A 105 4.34 -6.17 -6.74
C VAL A 105 3.38 -6.87 -5.80
N ALA A 106 3.53 -6.69 -4.50
CA ALA A 106 2.59 -7.19 -3.51
C ALA A 106 2.58 -6.32 -2.26
N SER A 107 1.41 -6.24 -1.63
CA SER A 107 1.23 -5.75 -0.27
C SER A 107 0.38 -6.74 0.51
N GLN A 108 0.76 -7.00 1.75
CA GLN A 108 -0.08 -7.72 2.69
C GLN A 108 -0.02 -7.02 4.05
N ARG A 109 -1.19 -6.86 4.67
CA ARG A 109 -1.31 -6.26 6.00
C ARG A 109 -2.14 -7.13 6.93
N THR A 110 -1.94 -6.95 8.22
CA THR A 110 -2.74 -7.59 9.27
C THR A 110 -2.95 -6.61 10.41
N THR A 111 -4.09 -6.69 11.09
CA THR A 111 -4.36 -5.84 12.26
C THR A 111 -3.32 -6.10 13.35
N SER A 112 -2.78 -5.01 13.92
CA SER A 112 -1.98 -5.09 15.13
C SER A 112 -2.91 -4.95 16.34
N ARG A 113 -2.69 -5.78 17.36
CA ARG A 113 -3.33 -5.60 18.67
C ARG A 113 -2.75 -4.38 19.39
#